data_AF-A0AAC9AZC5-F1
#
_entry.id   AF-A0AAC9AZC5-F1
#
_cell.length_a   1.000
_cell.length_b   1.000
_cell.length_c   1.000
_cell.angle_alpha   90.00
_cell.angle_beta   90.00
_cell.angle_gamma   90.00
#
_symmetry.space_group_name_H-M   'P 1'
#
loop_
_entity.id
_entity.type
_entity.pdbx_description
1 polymer ?
#
loop_
_entity_poly.entity_id
_entity_poly.type
_entity_poly.pdbx_seq_one_letter_code
_entity_poly.pdbx_strand_id
1 'polypeptide(L)'
;MEIPMTAKPMFAARHSAHVEFLSGDDVFAAETLAFDVKAGENAEAAAATAAEASHYYDDRVPDLRYRLQLNPDETSSEPGEKPVCKSCGADRISRDACVRWDIKNQSWELSGIYDSVTCDFCGAESDSLASWIPVDRETATERFVREVAARLGRPELAGDPHFEEVVLGHFVAASFDEALAAWSAAEARNR
;
A
#
# COMPACT_ATOMS: atom_id res chain seq x y z
N MET A 1 -23.30 -1.78 -23.17
CA MET A 1 -23.58 -1.44 -21.75
C MET A 1 -22.22 -1.36 -21.10
N GLU A 2 -21.62 -0.18 -21.15
CA GLU A 2 -20.26 0.05 -20.65
C GLU A 2 -20.33 0.21 -19.13
N ILE A 3 -19.54 -0.59 -18.43
CA ILE A 3 -19.41 -0.55 -16.98
C ILE A 3 -18.73 0.79 -16.64
N PRO A 4 -19.33 1.66 -15.79
CA PRO A 4 -18.68 2.91 -15.45
C PRO A 4 -17.43 2.57 -14.63
N MET A 5 -16.26 2.93 -15.17
CA MET A 5 -15.02 2.97 -14.40
C MET A 5 -15.28 3.89 -13.21
N THR A 6 -15.33 3.31 -12.01
CA THR A 6 -15.42 4.05 -10.77
C THR A 6 -14.27 5.05 -10.77
N ALA A 7 -14.63 6.34 -10.80
CA ALA A 7 -13.66 7.42 -10.72
C ALA A 7 -12.84 7.19 -9.45
N LYS A 8 -11.54 6.91 -9.63
CA LYS A 8 -10.56 6.91 -8.55
C LYS A 8 -10.81 8.20 -7.76
N PRO A 9 -10.94 8.14 -6.43
CA PRO A 9 -10.94 9.38 -5.67
C PRO A 9 -9.65 10.13 -6.03
N MET A 10 -9.78 11.43 -6.36
CA MET A 10 -8.69 12.31 -6.80
C MET A 10 -7.73 12.65 -5.65
N PHE A 11 -7.21 11.64 -4.96
CA PHE A 11 -6.14 11.84 -4.00
C PHE A 11 -4.85 12.04 -4.78
N ALA A 12 -4.13 13.11 -4.43
CA ALA A 12 -2.78 13.29 -4.94
C ALA A 12 -1.90 12.19 -4.35
N ALA A 13 -1.13 11.51 -5.20
CA ALA A 13 -0.15 10.53 -4.78
C ALA A 13 1.10 11.28 -4.29
N ARG A 14 1.62 10.88 -3.13
CA ARG A 14 2.85 11.44 -2.57
C ARG A 14 4.03 10.74 -3.24
N HIS A 15 4.84 11.48 -3.98
CA HIS A 15 6.05 11.00 -4.60
C HIS A 15 7.29 11.59 -3.91
N SER A 16 8.43 10.95 -4.11
CA SER A 16 9.72 11.57 -3.81
C SER A 16 10.70 11.45 -4.97
N ALA A 17 11.63 12.39 -5.06
CA ALA A 17 12.69 12.39 -6.05
C ALA A 17 14.01 12.77 -5.41
N HIS A 18 15.08 12.08 -5.80
CA HIS A 18 16.43 12.55 -5.57
C HIS A 18 16.81 13.58 -6.64
N VAL A 19 17.34 14.72 -6.21
CA VAL A 19 17.77 15.81 -7.10
C VAL A 19 19.22 16.15 -6.79
N GLU A 20 20.04 16.17 -7.84
CA GLU A 20 21.40 16.71 -7.80
C GLU A 20 21.42 18.06 -8.53
N PHE A 21 21.93 19.11 -7.89
CA PHE A 21 22.13 20.43 -8.47
C PHE A 21 23.58 20.61 -8.89
N LEU A 22 23.79 21.15 -10.09
CA LEU A 22 25.09 21.23 -10.75
C LEU A 22 25.40 22.65 -11.21
N SER A 23 26.68 22.97 -11.23
CA SER A 23 27.25 24.15 -11.87
C SER A 23 28.21 23.65 -12.94
N GLY A 24 27.79 23.62 -14.20
CA GLY A 24 28.50 22.85 -15.23
C GLY A 24 28.36 21.35 -15.00
N ASP A 25 29.49 20.64 -14.86
CA ASP A 25 29.51 19.18 -14.61
C ASP A 25 29.64 18.82 -13.12
N ASP A 26 29.89 19.81 -12.25
CA ASP A 26 30.13 19.59 -10.82
C ASP A 26 28.83 19.66 -10.02
N VAL A 27 28.52 18.59 -9.27
CA VAL A 27 27.42 18.56 -8.30
C VAL A 27 27.83 19.38 -7.07
N PHE A 28 27.06 20.42 -6.75
CA PHE A 28 27.32 21.28 -5.58
C PHE A 28 26.32 21.05 -4.44
N ALA A 29 25.15 20.49 -4.73
CA ALA A 29 24.15 20.13 -3.74
C ALA A 29 23.34 18.92 -4.21
N ALA A 30 22.81 18.16 -3.27
CA ALA A 30 21.84 17.11 -3.57
C ALA A 30 20.83 17.02 -2.42
N GLU A 31 19.58 16.72 -2.75
CA GLU A 31 18.52 16.54 -1.76
C GLU A 31 17.47 15.54 -2.21
N THR A 32 16.59 15.15 -1.28
CA THR A 32 15.41 14.36 -1.59
C THR A 32 14.17 15.22 -1.38
N LEU A 33 13.42 15.47 -2.45
CA LEU A 33 12.20 16.25 -2.42
C LEU A 33 10.99 15.33 -2.32
N ALA A 34 9.98 15.73 -1.55
CA ALA A 34 8.69 15.05 -1.48
C ALA A 34 7.59 15.98 -1.96
N PHE A 35 6.75 15.52 -2.88
CA PHE A 35 5.76 16.33 -3.59
C PHE A 35 4.51 15.50 -3.90
N ASP A 36 3.39 16.18 -4.15
CA ASP A 36 2.09 15.56 -4.41
C ASP A 36 1.74 15.69 -5.90
N VAL A 37 1.33 14.58 -6.52
CA VAL A 37 0.96 14.50 -7.94
C VAL A 37 -0.52 14.14 -8.05
N LYS A 38 -1.33 14.97 -8.70
CA LYS A 38 -2.75 14.64 -8.88
C LYS A 38 -2.92 13.53 -9.91
N ALA A 39 -4.03 12.81 -9.79
CA ALA A 39 -4.38 11.77 -10.75
C ALA A 39 -4.36 12.31 -12.20
N GLY A 40 -3.52 11.71 -13.05
CA GLY A 40 -3.36 12.09 -14.46
C GLY A 40 -2.29 13.16 -14.73
N GLU A 41 -1.65 13.73 -13.70
CA GLU A 41 -0.49 14.61 -13.86
C GLU A 41 0.81 13.81 -14.04
N ASN A 42 1.80 14.42 -14.69
CA ASN A 42 3.11 13.80 -14.89
C ASN A 42 3.99 14.01 -13.64
N ALA A 43 4.40 12.92 -13.00
CA ALA A 43 5.24 12.94 -11.81
C ALA A 43 6.63 13.57 -12.06
N GLU A 44 7.23 13.38 -13.22
CA GLU A 44 8.51 14.00 -13.58
C GLU A 44 8.39 15.52 -13.68
N ALA A 45 7.29 16.01 -14.26
CA ALA A 45 7.03 17.44 -14.37
C ALA A 45 6.76 18.09 -13.00
N ALA A 46 6.04 17.38 -12.13
CA ALA A 46 5.83 17.81 -10.74
C ALA A 46 7.15 17.82 -9.96
N ALA A 47 8.02 16.83 -10.18
CA ALA A 47 9.34 16.75 -9.57
C ALA A 47 10.27 17.89 -10.04
N ALA A 48 10.24 18.24 -11.33
CA ALA A 48 10.96 19.38 -11.88
C ALA A 48 10.49 20.70 -11.25
N THR A 49 9.17 20.89 -11.13
CA THR A 49 8.58 22.05 -10.45
C THR A 49 9.04 22.13 -8.98
N ALA A 50 9.11 20.99 -8.30
CA ALA A 50 9.63 20.93 -6.92
C ALA A 50 11.13 21.27 -6.85
N ALA A 51 11.93 20.79 -7.80
CA ALA A 51 13.36 21.09 -7.88
C ALA A 51 13.62 22.58 -8.12
N GLU A 52 12.85 23.21 -9.01
CA GLU A 52 12.95 24.65 -9.31
C GLU A 52 12.48 25.54 -8.16
N ALA A 53 11.67 25.00 -7.25
CA ALA A 53 11.27 25.68 -6.01
C ALA A 53 12.27 25.49 -4.85
N SER A 54 13.31 24.66 -5.04
CA SER A 54 14.33 24.43 -4.02
C SER A 54 15.16 25.69 -3.76
N HIS A 55 15.66 25.81 -2.52
CA HIS A 55 16.65 26.81 -2.17
C HIS A 55 17.95 26.70 -2.99
N TYR A 56 18.27 25.52 -3.52
CA TYR A 56 19.46 25.29 -4.34
C TYR A 56 19.27 25.66 -5.83
N TYR A 57 18.02 25.91 -6.25
CA TYR A 57 17.74 26.44 -7.59
C TYR A 57 17.85 27.96 -7.57
N ASP A 58 19.02 28.47 -7.95
CA ASP A 58 19.36 29.90 -7.90
C ASP A 58 20.05 30.34 -9.20
N ASP A 59 19.40 31.24 -9.94
CA ASP A 59 19.90 31.77 -11.23
C ASP A 59 21.29 32.45 -11.14
N ARG A 60 21.79 32.72 -9.94
CA ARG A 60 23.14 33.26 -9.73
C ARG A 60 24.24 32.19 -9.86
N VAL A 61 23.88 30.91 -9.81
CA VAL A 61 24.82 29.79 -10.00
C VAL A 61 25.18 29.69 -11.50
N PRO A 62 26.47 29.76 -11.87
CA PRO A 62 26.89 29.68 -13.27
C PRO A 62 26.55 28.32 -13.90
N ASP A 63 25.97 28.31 -15.12
CA ASP A 63 25.58 27.09 -15.83
C ASP A 63 24.80 26.11 -14.93
N LEU A 64 23.83 26.64 -14.18
CA LEU A 64 22.98 25.87 -13.28
C LEU A 64 22.22 24.80 -14.06
N ARG A 65 22.32 23.55 -13.59
CA ARG A 65 21.55 22.41 -14.07
C ARG A 65 21.10 21.57 -12.88
N TYR A 66 20.12 20.70 -13.10
CA TYR A 66 19.77 19.67 -12.13
C TYR A 66 19.54 18.33 -12.83
N ARG A 67 19.84 17.24 -12.13
CA ARG A 67 19.45 15.87 -12.51
C ARG A 67 18.40 15.38 -11.54
N LEU A 68 17.36 14.77 -12.08
CA LEU A 68 16.23 14.28 -11.30
C LEU A 68 16.10 12.78 -11.48
N GLN A 69 15.95 12.08 -10.35
CA GLN A 69 15.62 10.67 -10.31
C GLN A 69 14.40 10.50 -9.41
N LEU A 70 13.27 10.13 -10.00
CA LEU A 70 12.10 9.70 -9.22
C LEU A 70 12.51 8.50 -8.40
N ASN A 71 12.29 8.58 -7.09
CA ASN A 71 12.38 7.39 -6.26
C ASN A 71 11.20 6.48 -6.62
N PRO A 72 11.39 5.15 -6.61
CA PRO A 72 10.27 4.24 -6.75
C PRO A 72 9.22 4.60 -5.71
N ASP A 73 7.97 4.69 -6.16
CA ASP A 73 6.86 4.92 -5.26
C ASP A 73 6.71 3.67 -4.39
N GLU A 74 7.27 3.72 -3.18
CA GLU A 74 7.17 2.60 -2.24
C GLU A 74 5.72 2.31 -1.83
N THR A 75 4.78 3.19 -2.17
CA THR A 75 3.35 3.05 -1.90
C THR A 75 2.56 2.51 -3.09
N SER A 76 3.14 2.47 -4.29
CA SER A 76 2.46 1.99 -5.50
C SER A 76 3.01 0.64 -5.97
N SER A 77 2.11 -0.30 -6.21
CA SER A 77 2.34 -1.45 -7.08
C SER A 77 1.91 -1.13 -8.51
N GLU A 78 2.29 -1.99 -9.45
CA GLU A 78 1.70 -1.95 -10.79
C GLU A 78 0.17 -2.14 -10.69
N PRO A 79 -0.63 -1.42 -11.49
CA PRO A 79 -2.07 -1.59 -11.51
C PRO A 79 -2.44 -3.05 -11.77
N GLY A 80 -3.16 -3.67 -10.83
CA GLY A 80 -3.59 -5.07 -10.95
C GLY A 80 -2.81 -6.06 -10.12
N GLU A 81 -1.95 -5.62 -9.19
CA GLU A 81 -1.32 -6.48 -8.19
C GLU A 81 -1.85 -6.24 -6.77
N LYS A 82 -1.74 -7.25 -5.90
CA LYS A 82 -2.02 -7.18 -4.46
C LYS A 82 -0.86 -7.80 -3.66
N PRO A 83 -0.54 -7.29 -2.45
CA PRO A 83 0.53 -7.84 -1.64
C PRO A 83 0.03 -9.07 -0.87
N VAL A 84 0.87 -10.10 -0.77
CA VAL A 84 0.67 -11.24 0.11
C VAL A 84 1.89 -11.52 0.97
N CYS A 85 1.67 -12.06 2.16
CA CYS A 85 2.73 -12.42 3.09
C CYS A 85 3.55 -13.60 2.53
N LYS A 86 4.87 -13.44 2.41
CA LYS A 86 5.76 -14.56 2.03
C LYS A 86 5.72 -15.74 3.01
N SER A 87 5.39 -15.49 4.28
CA SER A 87 5.39 -16.52 5.32
C SER A 87 4.12 -17.37 5.32
N CYS A 88 2.93 -16.76 5.17
CA CYS A 88 1.65 -17.48 5.28
C CYS A 88 0.73 -17.34 4.06
N GLY A 89 1.02 -16.45 3.12
CA GLY A 89 0.22 -16.23 1.91
C GLY A 89 -1.06 -15.41 2.11
N ALA A 90 -1.27 -14.83 3.31
CA ALA A 90 -2.39 -13.92 3.56
C ALA A 90 -2.19 -12.56 2.87
N ASP A 91 -3.28 -11.91 2.51
CA ASP A 91 -3.37 -10.63 1.80
C ASP A 91 -3.61 -9.41 2.69
N ARG A 92 -3.83 -9.63 3.99
CA ARG A 92 -3.93 -8.54 4.97
C ARG A 92 -2.54 -8.15 5.47
N ILE A 93 -1.95 -7.20 4.75
CA ILE A 93 -0.61 -6.65 4.97
C ILE A 93 -0.73 -5.19 5.44
N SER A 94 -0.05 -4.84 6.51
CA SER A 94 -0.01 -3.50 7.09
C SER A 94 1.40 -2.91 7.02
N ARG A 95 1.48 -1.57 7.00
CA ARG A 95 2.73 -0.81 7.12
C ARG A 95 2.56 0.27 8.17
N ASP A 96 3.58 0.48 8.98
CA ASP A 96 3.59 1.57 9.94
C ASP A 96 3.80 2.90 9.24
N ALA A 97 3.17 3.94 9.78
CA ALA A 97 3.24 5.29 9.23
C ALA A 97 3.33 6.34 10.34
N CYS A 98 4.09 7.40 10.07
CA CYS A 98 4.14 8.59 10.90
C CYS A 98 3.20 9.64 10.33
N VAL A 99 2.22 10.07 11.13
CA VAL A 99 1.43 11.26 10.86
C VAL A 99 1.90 12.42 11.74
N ARG A 100 1.88 13.65 11.20
CA ARG A 100 2.20 14.88 11.92
C ARG A 100 0.99 15.81 11.93
N TRP A 101 0.82 16.52 13.02
CA TRP A 101 -0.24 17.51 13.14
C TRP A 101 0.15 18.79 12.40
N ASP A 102 -0.62 19.15 11.37
CA ASP A 102 -0.51 20.44 10.70
C ASP A 102 -1.34 21.48 11.45
N ILE A 103 -0.67 22.51 11.98
CA ILE A 103 -1.33 23.59 12.74
C ILE A 103 -2.17 24.51 11.85
N LYS A 104 -1.79 24.71 10.59
CA LYS A 104 -2.51 25.59 9.67
C LYS A 104 -3.82 24.94 9.21
N ASN A 105 -3.77 23.66 8.88
CA ASN A 105 -4.91 22.89 8.37
C ASN A 105 -5.71 22.23 9.49
N GLN A 106 -5.16 22.19 10.72
CA GLN A 106 -5.77 21.54 11.90
C GLN A 106 -6.13 20.07 11.60
N SER A 107 -5.18 19.35 11.02
CA SER A 107 -5.35 17.97 10.57
C SER A 107 -4.09 17.13 10.80
N TRP A 108 -4.28 15.80 10.92
CA TRP A 108 -3.19 14.85 10.83
C TRP A 108 -2.82 14.62 9.37
N GLU A 109 -1.56 14.87 9.02
CA GLU A 109 -1.02 14.65 7.69
C GLU A 109 0.03 13.54 7.71
N LEU A 110 0.00 12.66 6.72
CA LEU A 110 1.00 11.60 6.56
C LEU A 110 2.36 12.24 6.29
N SER A 111 3.31 12.00 7.19
CA SER A 111 4.66 12.59 7.14
C SER A 111 5.75 11.60 6.73
N GLY A 112 5.47 10.30 6.83
CA GLY A 112 6.35 9.23 6.38
C GLY A 112 5.69 7.88 6.55
N ILE A 113 6.05 6.93 5.69
CA ILE A 113 5.73 5.51 5.85
C ILE A 113 7.04 4.84 6.20
N TYR A 114 7.01 3.93 7.18
CA TYR A 114 8.17 3.17 7.58
C TYR A 114 8.28 1.87 6.78
N ASP A 115 9.49 1.33 6.75
CA ASP A 115 9.83 0.21 5.87
C ASP A 115 9.32 -1.13 6.41
N SER A 116 8.97 -1.21 7.70
CA SER A 116 8.47 -2.46 8.27
C SER A 116 7.07 -2.80 7.74
N VAL A 117 7.01 -3.92 7.01
CA VAL A 117 5.78 -4.53 6.52
C VAL A 117 5.39 -5.64 7.49
N THR A 118 4.15 -5.62 7.96
CA THR A 118 3.61 -6.56 8.95
C THR A 118 2.46 -7.37 8.35
N CYS A 119 2.40 -8.66 8.69
CA CYS A 119 1.26 -9.50 8.35
C CYS A 119 0.30 -9.61 9.54
N ASP A 120 -0.95 -9.18 9.35
CA ASP A 120 -1.97 -9.16 10.41
C ASP A 120 -2.40 -10.56 10.87
N PHE A 121 -2.05 -11.61 10.11
CA PHE A 121 -2.42 -12.99 10.41
C PHE A 121 -1.34 -13.78 11.15
N CYS A 122 -0.10 -13.74 10.67
CA CYS A 122 1.00 -14.51 11.27
C CYS A 122 1.93 -13.67 12.15
N GLY A 123 1.76 -12.34 12.17
CA GLY A 123 2.61 -11.41 12.91
C GLY A 123 4.04 -11.30 12.39
N ALA A 124 4.37 -11.92 11.25
CA ALA A 124 5.68 -11.73 10.63
C ALA A 124 5.87 -10.26 10.24
N GLU A 125 7.09 -9.76 10.43
CA GLU A 125 7.51 -8.39 10.13
C GLU A 125 8.83 -8.42 9.35
N SER A 126 8.93 -7.64 8.27
CA SER A 126 10.17 -7.44 7.51
C SER A 126 9.96 -6.42 6.40
N ASP A 127 10.98 -5.61 6.08
CA ASP A 127 10.99 -4.72 4.92
C ASP A 127 10.72 -5.44 3.57
N SER A 128 10.98 -6.75 3.52
CA SER A 128 10.77 -7.57 2.33
C SER A 128 9.67 -8.62 2.49
N LEU A 129 8.76 -8.46 3.46
CA LEU A 129 7.73 -9.47 3.75
C LEU A 129 6.72 -9.67 2.61
N ALA A 130 6.37 -8.59 1.90
CA ALA A 130 5.38 -8.64 0.85
C ALA A 130 5.93 -9.29 -0.43
N SER A 131 5.13 -10.18 -1.01
CA SER A 131 5.24 -10.57 -2.42
C SER A 131 4.03 -10.01 -3.15
N TRP A 132 4.26 -9.40 -4.30
CA TRP A 132 3.18 -8.93 -5.16
C TRP A 132 2.69 -10.09 -6.03
N ILE A 133 1.37 -10.24 -6.12
CA ILE A 133 0.72 -11.21 -7.00
C ILE A 133 -0.38 -10.51 -7.81
N PRO A 134 -0.77 -11.04 -8.99
CA PRO A 134 -1.92 -10.54 -9.72
C PRO A 134 -3.19 -10.51 -8.85
N VAL A 135 -4.02 -9.49 -9.00
CA VAL A 135 -5.23 -9.27 -8.17
C VAL A 135 -6.26 -10.39 -8.32
N ASP A 136 -6.31 -11.02 -9.50
CA ASP A 136 -7.17 -12.15 -9.85
C ASP A 136 -6.64 -13.50 -9.35
N ARG A 137 -5.42 -13.54 -8.81
CA ARG A 137 -4.86 -14.75 -8.22
C ARG A 137 -5.44 -15.01 -6.83
N GLU A 138 -5.90 -16.24 -6.62
CA GLU A 138 -6.42 -16.72 -5.34
C GLU A 138 -5.34 -16.64 -4.24
N THR A 139 -5.67 -16.03 -3.10
CA THR A 139 -4.81 -15.92 -1.91
C THR A 139 -4.98 -17.11 -0.99
N ALA A 140 -4.09 -17.27 -0.01
CA ALA A 140 -4.21 -18.36 0.95
C ALA A 140 -5.45 -18.21 1.85
N THR A 141 -5.84 -16.97 2.17
CA THR A 141 -7.03 -16.60 2.94
C THR A 141 -8.31 -16.87 2.15
N GLU A 142 -8.38 -16.43 0.88
CA GLU A 142 -9.51 -16.73 -0.03
C GLU A 142 -9.73 -18.25 -0.17
N ARG A 143 -8.64 -19.01 -0.41
CA ARG A 143 -8.70 -20.47 -0.50
C ARG A 143 -9.17 -21.11 0.81
N PHE A 144 -8.71 -20.60 1.96
CA PHE A 144 -9.08 -21.13 3.27
C PHE A 144 -10.59 -20.95 3.53
N VAL A 145 -11.12 -19.75 3.31
CA VAL A 145 -12.56 -19.45 3.41
C VAL A 145 -13.38 -20.37 2.52
N ARG A 146 -13.00 -20.49 1.24
CA ARG A 146 -13.67 -21.35 0.26
C ARG A 146 -13.73 -22.80 0.72
N GLU A 147 -12.63 -23.30 1.28
CA GLU A 147 -12.55 -24.69 1.74
C GLU A 147 -13.38 -24.93 3.02
N VAL A 148 -13.39 -23.99 3.98
CA VAL A 148 -14.26 -24.10 5.16
C VAL A 148 -15.74 -24.10 4.74
N ALA A 149 -16.14 -23.19 3.84
CA ALA A 149 -17.49 -23.13 3.29
C ALA A 149 -17.89 -24.44 2.56
N ALA A 150 -16.97 -25.00 1.77
CA ALA A 150 -17.19 -26.29 1.10
C ALA A 150 -17.39 -27.44 2.09
N ARG A 151 -16.63 -27.49 3.20
CA ARG A 151 -16.79 -28.51 4.25
C ARG A 151 -18.09 -28.40 5.03
N LEU A 152 -18.66 -27.20 5.12
CA LEU A 152 -20.01 -26.98 5.66
C LEU A 152 -21.11 -27.38 4.67
N GLY A 153 -20.77 -27.73 3.43
CA GLY A 153 -21.74 -27.95 2.35
C GLY A 153 -22.46 -26.67 1.91
N ARG A 154 -21.86 -25.51 2.20
CA ARG A 154 -22.47 -24.17 2.01
C ARG A 154 -21.50 -23.24 1.28
N PRO A 155 -21.18 -23.51 0.00
CA PRO A 155 -20.23 -22.70 -0.75
C PRO A 155 -20.67 -21.23 -0.90
N GLU A 156 -21.96 -20.93 -0.76
CA GLU A 156 -22.49 -19.57 -0.78
C GLU A 156 -22.02 -18.69 0.39
N LEU A 157 -21.45 -19.29 1.44
CA LEU A 157 -20.83 -18.55 2.55
C LEU A 157 -19.49 -17.94 2.16
N ALA A 158 -18.81 -18.44 1.12
CA ALA A 158 -17.62 -17.78 0.58
C ALA A 158 -18.05 -16.48 -0.11
N GLY A 159 -17.72 -15.34 0.50
CA GLY A 159 -18.25 -14.02 0.14
C GLY A 159 -19.19 -13.40 1.19
N ASP A 160 -19.59 -14.13 2.23
CA ASP A 160 -20.30 -13.55 3.38
C ASP A 160 -19.30 -12.89 4.33
N PRO A 161 -19.38 -11.56 4.57
CA PRO A 161 -18.37 -10.86 5.37
C PRO A 161 -18.27 -11.33 6.82
N HIS A 162 -19.40 -11.74 7.41
CA HIS A 162 -19.42 -12.20 8.80
C HIS A 162 -18.81 -13.60 8.93
N PHE A 163 -19.13 -14.49 7.98
CA PHE A 163 -18.48 -15.79 7.87
C PHE A 163 -16.97 -15.65 7.70
N GLU A 164 -16.54 -14.82 6.75
CA GLU A 164 -15.13 -14.56 6.48
C GLU A 164 -14.39 -14.07 7.73
N GLU A 165 -14.93 -13.06 8.42
CA GLU A 165 -14.35 -12.53 9.66
C GLU A 165 -14.14 -13.63 10.72
N VAL A 166 -15.18 -14.44 10.96
CA VAL A 166 -15.14 -15.51 11.97
C VAL A 166 -14.10 -16.57 11.61
N VAL A 167 -14.12 -17.09 10.38
CA VAL A 167 -13.22 -18.20 10.02
C VAL A 167 -11.78 -17.74 9.83
N LEU A 168 -11.56 -16.52 9.34
CA LEU A 168 -10.20 -15.98 9.15
C LEU A 168 -9.50 -15.73 10.48
N GLY A 169 -10.23 -15.51 11.58
CA GLY A 169 -9.66 -15.52 12.95
C GLY A 169 -8.92 -16.82 13.30
N HIS A 170 -9.14 -17.90 12.53
CA HIS A 170 -8.52 -19.22 12.71
C HIS A 170 -7.51 -19.59 11.62
N PHE A 171 -7.20 -18.70 10.67
CA PHE A 171 -6.39 -19.02 9.48
C PHE A 171 -4.97 -19.54 9.79
N VAL A 172 -4.25 -18.94 10.75
CA VAL A 172 -2.86 -19.32 11.09
C VAL A 172 -2.78 -20.20 12.34
N ALA A 173 -3.61 -19.90 13.34
CA ALA A 173 -3.49 -20.48 14.67
C ALA A 173 -4.21 -21.82 14.82
N ALA A 174 -5.08 -22.19 13.88
CA ALA A 174 -6.06 -23.25 14.08
C ALA A 174 -6.22 -24.17 12.86
N SER A 175 -6.67 -25.38 13.14
CA SER A 175 -7.10 -26.35 12.15
C SER A 175 -8.42 -25.94 11.49
N PHE A 176 -8.74 -26.56 10.36
CA PHE A 176 -10.04 -26.38 9.73
C PHE A 176 -11.22 -26.75 10.64
N ASP A 177 -11.04 -27.74 11.52
CA ASP A 177 -12.08 -28.17 12.46
C ASP A 177 -12.42 -27.07 13.47
N GLU A 178 -11.43 -26.31 13.93
CA GLU A 178 -11.64 -25.19 14.84
C GLU A 178 -12.36 -24.03 14.14
N ALA A 179 -12.05 -23.75 12.87
CA ALA A 179 -12.79 -22.76 12.08
C ALA A 179 -14.27 -23.17 11.87
N LEU A 180 -14.53 -24.46 11.60
CA LEU A 180 -15.88 -25.00 11.47
C LEU A 180 -16.66 -24.89 12.80
N ALA A 181 -16.02 -25.21 13.91
CA ALA A 181 -16.61 -25.09 15.24
C ALA A 181 -16.90 -23.63 15.61
N ALA A 182 -15.98 -22.71 15.29
CA ALA A 182 -16.15 -21.28 15.54
C ALA A 182 -17.35 -20.72 14.78
N TRP A 183 -17.50 -21.07 13.50
CA TRP A 183 -18.68 -20.68 12.72
C TRP A 183 -19.98 -21.24 13.30
N SER A 184 -20.00 -22.53 13.63
CA SER A 184 -21.19 -23.17 14.22
C SER A 184 -21.62 -22.49 15.52
N ALA A 185 -20.66 -22.10 16.35
CA ALA A 185 -20.92 -21.35 17.58
C ALA A 185 -21.41 -19.91 17.31
N ALA A 186 -20.88 -19.23 16.29
CA ALA A 186 -21.33 -17.90 15.89
C ALA A 186 -22.78 -17.92 15.35
N GLU A 187 -23.11 -18.90 14.50
CA GLU A 187 -24.45 -19.04 13.94
C GLU A 187 -25.49 -19.31 15.03
N ALA A 188 -25.14 -20.13 16.04
CA ALA A 188 -26.02 -20.41 17.17
C ALA A 188 -26.30 -19.17 18.05
N ARG A 189 -25.40 -18.18 18.10
CA ARG A 189 -25.60 -16.93 18.85
C ARG A 189 -26.48 -15.92 18.13
N ASN A 190 -26.61 -16.05 16.80
CA ASN A 190 -27.41 -15.16 15.95
C ASN A 190 -28.82 -15.71 15.66
N ARG A 191 -29.21 -16.83 16.30
CA ARG A 191 -30.56 -17.41 16.27
C ARG A 191 -31.30 -17.13 17.57
#